data_AF-A0A059C533-F1
#
_entry.id   AF-A0A059C533-F1
#
_cell.length_a   1.000
_cell.length_b   1.000
_cell.length_c   1.000
_cell.angle_alpha   90.00
_cell.angle_beta   90.00
_cell.angle_gamma   90.00
#
_symmetry.space_group_name_H-M   'P 1'
#
loop_
_entity.id
_entity.type
_entity.pdbx_description
1 polymer ?
#
loop_
_entity_poly.entity_id
_entity_poly.type
_entity_poly.pdbx_seq_one_letter_code
_entity_poly.pdbx_strand_id
1 'polypeptide(L)'
;DGNVIAAGRNQTNETWNATRHAEMEALDVLLVQWQRTRFTAAEVAEKFSACSLYMTREPCIMCAVALSIIGIKEVYYGCANDKVGGCGSTLSLHSSSSEAC
;
A
#
# COMPACT_ATOMS: atom_id res chain seq x y z
N ASP A 1 -5.49 15.16 7.17
CA ASP A 1 -5.92 16.42 6.51
C ASP A 1 -6.82 16.24 5.29
N GLY A 2 -7.18 15.01 4.88
CA GLY A 2 -8.04 14.78 3.70
C GLY A 2 -7.40 15.15 2.35
N ASN A 3 -6.14 15.58 2.37
CA ASN A 3 -5.38 15.93 1.17
C ASN A 3 -4.82 14.68 0.49
N VAL A 4 -4.86 14.67 -0.83
CA VAL A 4 -4.16 13.67 -1.64
C VAL A 4 -2.68 14.03 -1.67
N ILE A 5 -1.85 13.19 -1.05
CA ILE A 5 -0.39 13.39 -0.96
C ILE A 5 0.39 12.59 -2.00
N ALA A 6 -0.20 11.53 -2.55
CA ALA A 6 0.36 10.75 -3.65
C ALA A 6 -0.75 10.04 -4.43
N ALA A 7 -0.43 9.67 -5.66
CA ALA A 7 -1.27 8.85 -6.52
C ALA A 7 -0.37 7.91 -7.33
N GLY A 8 -0.90 6.73 -7.67
CA GLY A 8 -0.20 5.71 -8.43
C GLY A 8 -1.15 5.01 -9.40
N ARG A 9 -0.59 4.45 -10.47
CA ARG A 9 -1.28 3.55 -11.40
C ARG A 9 -0.38 2.35 -11.69
N ASN A 10 -0.97 1.26 -12.14
CA ASN A 10 -0.21 0.10 -12.56
C ASN A 10 0.70 0.46 -13.75
N GLN A 11 1.98 0.10 -13.66
CA GLN A 11 3.02 0.38 -14.65
C GLN A 11 3.78 -0.88 -15.06
N THR A 12 3.23 -2.07 -14.79
CA THR A 12 3.96 -3.34 -14.99
C THR A 12 4.50 -3.52 -16.40
N ASN A 13 3.72 -3.13 -17.41
CA ASN A 13 4.11 -3.16 -18.82
C ASN A 13 5.13 -2.07 -19.18
N GLU A 14 4.95 -0.86 -18.65
CA GLU A 14 5.83 0.29 -18.95
C GLU A 14 7.24 0.07 -18.40
N THR A 15 7.33 -0.53 -17.21
CA THR A 15 8.60 -0.79 -16.51
C THR A 15 9.14 -2.21 -16.68
N TRP A 16 8.40 -3.10 -17.36
CA TRP A 16 8.71 -4.53 -17.46
C TRP A 16 8.94 -5.20 -16.09
N ASN A 17 8.14 -4.81 -15.11
CA ASN A 17 8.28 -5.27 -13.73
C ASN A 17 6.92 -5.57 -13.12
N ALA A 18 6.68 -6.85 -12.82
CA ALA A 18 5.41 -7.33 -12.31
C ALA A 18 5.02 -6.74 -10.95
N THR A 19 5.95 -6.18 -10.17
CA THR A 19 5.64 -5.60 -8.86
C THR A 19 5.06 -4.19 -8.93
N ARG A 20 5.09 -3.55 -10.10
CA ARG A 20 4.76 -2.13 -10.31
C ARG A 20 3.24 -1.89 -10.39
N HIS A 21 2.56 -2.34 -9.34
CA HIS A 21 1.15 -2.11 -9.09
C HIS A 21 0.90 -0.70 -8.56
N ALA A 22 -0.34 -0.23 -8.64
CA ALA A 22 -0.70 1.13 -8.28
C ALA A 22 -0.33 1.47 -6.82
N GLU A 23 -0.46 0.51 -5.92
CA GLU A 23 -0.09 0.58 -4.51
C GLU A 23 1.40 0.87 -4.34
N MET A 24 2.23 0.08 -5.01
CA MET A 24 3.68 0.20 -4.92
C MET A 24 4.15 1.53 -5.50
N GLU A 25 3.55 1.96 -6.61
CA GLU A 25 3.87 3.25 -7.23
C GLU A 25 3.48 4.43 -6.32
N ALA A 26 2.31 4.38 -5.67
CA ALA A 26 1.90 5.42 -4.74
C ALA A 26 2.84 5.51 -3.51
N LEU A 27 3.28 4.36 -2.98
CA LEU A 27 4.24 4.29 -1.89
C LEU A 27 5.61 4.83 -2.29
N ASP A 28 6.12 4.44 -3.46
CA ASP A 28 7.42 4.90 -3.97
C ASP A 28 7.45 6.42 -4.17
N VAL A 29 6.36 7.02 -4.66
CA VAL A 29 6.22 8.48 -4.77
C VAL A 29 6.40 9.14 -3.40
N LEU A 30 5.73 8.64 -2.35
CA LEU A 30 5.87 9.18 -1.00
C LEU A 30 7.27 8.98 -0.43
N LEU A 31 7.84 7.79 -0.60
CA LEU A 31 9.18 7.49 -0.11
C LEU A 31 10.23 8.40 -0.75
N VAL A 32 10.17 8.63 -2.06
CA VAL A 32 11.08 9.55 -2.76
C VAL A 32 10.90 10.99 -2.27
N GLN A 33 9.66 11.44 -2.04
CA GLN A 33 9.39 12.77 -1.51
C GLN A 33 9.94 12.94 -0.08
N TRP A 34 9.71 11.96 0.80
CA TRP A 34 10.10 12.01 2.21
C TRP A 34 11.59 11.78 2.45
N GLN A 35 12.28 11.05 1.56
CA GLN A 35 13.74 11.01 1.55
C GLN A 35 14.34 12.41 1.36
N ARG A 36 13.72 13.25 0.52
CA ARG A 36 14.19 14.62 0.27
C ARG A 36 13.97 15.55 1.46
N THR A 37 12.94 15.31 2.27
CA THR A 37 12.67 16.08 3.49
C THR A 37 13.52 15.62 4.69
N ARG A 38 14.29 14.53 4.53
CA ARG A 38 15.17 13.94 5.56
C ARG A 38 14.42 13.48 6.82
N PHE A 39 13.22 12.93 6.67
CA PHE A 39 12.56 12.27 7.78
C PHE A 39 13.34 11.02 8.21
N THR A 40 13.35 10.77 9.52
CA THR A 40 13.82 9.53 10.11
C THR A 40 12.88 8.38 9.76
N ALA A 41 13.35 7.14 9.89
CA ALA A 41 12.50 5.96 9.66
C ALA A 41 11.26 5.93 10.57
N ALA A 42 11.40 6.42 11.81
CA ALA A 42 10.29 6.49 12.76
C ALA A 42 9.22 7.50 12.32
N GLU A 43 9.63 8.69 11.87
CA GLU A 43 8.70 9.71 11.35
C GLU A 43 8.01 9.24 10.06
N VAL A 44 8.72 8.51 9.19
CA VAL A 44 8.12 7.91 7.99
C VAL A 44 7.05 6.89 8.36
N ALA A 45 7.34 6.01 9.32
CA ALA A 45 6.37 5.02 9.82
C ALA A 45 5.14 5.70 10.45
N GLU A 46 5.34 6.74 11.27
CA GLU A 46 4.27 7.54 11.85
C GLU A 46 3.41 8.23 10.77
N LYS A 47 4.04 8.73 9.70
CA LYS A 47 3.28 9.33 8.60
C LYS A 47 2.45 8.30 7.85
N PHE A 48 2.99 7.12 7.57
CA PHE A 48 2.23 6.05 6.92
C PHE A 48 1.05 5.57 7.79
N SER A 49 1.22 5.47 9.11
CA SER A 49 0.13 5.09 10.04
C SER A 49 -0.98 6.14 10.18
N ALA A 50 -0.76 7.35 9.67
CA ALA A 50 -1.79 8.38 9.52
C ALA A 50 -2.43 8.43 8.13
N CYS A 51 -1.94 7.64 7.16
CA CYS A 51 -2.43 7.65 5.78
C CYS A 51 -3.55 6.63 5.56
N SER A 52 -4.56 7.03 4.78
CA SER A 52 -5.57 6.13 4.23
C SER A 52 -5.36 6.00 2.73
N LEU A 53 -5.39 4.77 2.21
CA LEU A 53 -5.23 4.49 0.79
C LEU A 53 -6.60 4.23 0.14
N TYR A 54 -6.87 4.89 -0.97
CA TYR A 54 -8.08 4.71 -1.77
C TYR A 54 -7.73 4.14 -3.14
N MET A 55 -8.47 3.14 -3.58
CA MET A 55 -8.18 2.41 -4.81
C MET A 55 -9.44 1.83 -5.44
N THR A 56 -9.38 1.51 -6.72
CA THR A 56 -10.54 1.02 -7.47
C THR A 56 -10.80 -0.47 -7.23
N ARG A 57 -9.76 -1.26 -6.99
CA ARG A 57 -9.83 -2.72 -6.81
C ARG A 57 -9.06 -3.14 -5.58
N GLU A 58 -9.53 -4.18 -4.91
CA GLU A 58 -8.87 -4.78 -3.73
C GLU A 58 -7.38 -5.09 -4.01
N PRO A 59 -6.48 -4.76 -3.07
CA PRO A 59 -5.06 -5.07 -3.22
C PRO A 59 -4.84 -6.55 -3.44
N CYS A 60 -3.89 -6.89 -4.31
CA CYS A 60 -3.47 -8.28 -4.41
C CYS A 60 -2.71 -8.71 -3.14
N ILE A 61 -2.50 -10.01 -2.96
CA ILE A 61 -1.72 -10.60 -1.85
C ILE A 61 -0.38 -9.87 -1.60
N MET A 62 0.40 -9.62 -2.67
CA MET A 62 1.67 -8.90 -2.57
C MET A 62 1.49 -7.48 -2.00
N CYS A 63 0.56 -6.72 -2.56
CA CYS A 63 0.31 -5.34 -2.15
C CYS A 63 -0.29 -5.27 -0.74
N ALA A 64 -1.19 -6.19 -0.39
CA ALA A 64 -1.77 -6.27 0.94
C ALA A 64 -0.71 -6.47 2.03
N VAL A 65 0.26 -7.38 1.80
CA VAL A 65 1.38 -7.59 2.74
C VAL A 65 2.27 -6.36 2.80
N ALA A 66 2.61 -5.76 1.65
CA ALA A 66 3.45 -4.55 1.62
C ALA A 66 2.82 -3.39 2.41
N LEU A 67 1.52 -3.16 2.24
CA LEU A 67 0.75 -2.14 2.97
C LEU A 67 0.70 -2.45 4.48
N SER A 68 0.58 -3.72 4.85
CA SER A 68 0.61 -4.15 6.25
C SER A 68 1.98 -3.94 6.88
N ILE A 69 3.08 -4.25 6.18
CA ILE A 69 4.45 -4.05 6.67
C ILE A 69 4.76 -2.55 6.85
N ILE A 70 4.32 -1.72 5.90
CA ILE A 70 4.50 -0.26 5.95
C ILE A 70 3.64 0.38 7.04
N GLY A 71 2.52 -0.27 7.41
CA GLY A 71 1.62 0.21 8.44
C GLY A 71 0.68 1.30 7.96
N ILE A 72 0.12 1.17 6.75
CA ILE A 72 -0.98 2.04 6.30
C ILE A 72 -2.19 1.85 7.22
N LYS A 73 -2.83 2.95 7.62
CA LYS A 73 -3.94 2.92 8.58
C LYS A 73 -5.11 2.08 8.09
N GLU A 74 -5.62 2.43 6.91
CA GLU A 74 -6.86 1.91 6.35
C GLU A 74 -6.77 1.91 4.82
N VAL A 75 -7.36 0.89 4.20
CA VAL A 75 -7.44 0.75 2.74
C VAL A 75 -8.90 0.65 2.33
N TYR A 76 -9.31 1.51 1.41
CA TYR A 76 -10.65 1.57 0.85
C TYR A 76 -10.58 1.18 -0.62
N TYR A 77 -11.36 0.16 -1.01
CA TYR A 77 -11.40 -0.32 -2.39
C TYR A 77 -12.84 -0.45 -2.92
N GLY A 78 -13.00 -0.23 -4.23
CA GLY A 78 -14.31 -0.24 -4.89
C GLY A 78 -14.88 -1.65 -5.16
N CYS A 79 -14.06 -2.59 -5.62
CA CYS A 79 -14.48 -3.96 -5.89
C CYS A 79 -13.47 -5.00 -5.40
N ALA A 80 -13.97 -6.21 -5.13
CA ALA A 80 -13.17 -7.36 -4.73
C ALA A 80 -12.22 -7.83 -5.85
N ASN A 81 -11.19 -8.57 -5.46
CA ASN A 81 -10.24 -9.21 -6.36
C ASN A 81 -10.28 -10.74 -6.19
N ASP A 82 -11.26 -11.36 -6.84
CA ASP A 82 -11.62 -12.77 -6.66
C ASP A 82 -10.47 -13.78 -6.86
N LYS A 83 -9.46 -13.43 -7.66
CA LYS A 83 -8.37 -14.36 -8.00
C LYS A 83 -7.16 -14.26 -7.07
N VAL A 84 -6.84 -13.05 -6.62
CA VAL A 84 -5.57 -12.77 -5.93
C VAL A 84 -5.70 -11.73 -4.80
N GLY A 85 -6.91 -11.48 -4.31
CA GLY A 85 -7.19 -10.46 -3.29
C GLY A 85 -6.60 -10.81 -1.93
N GLY A 86 -5.84 -9.87 -1.36
CA GLY A 86 -5.15 -10.04 -0.08
C GLY A 86 -5.85 -9.39 1.12
N CYS A 87 -7.04 -8.82 0.91
CA CYS A 87 -7.81 -8.13 1.94
C CYS A 87 -9.15 -8.82 2.26
N GLY A 88 -9.27 -10.12 1.94
CA GLY A 88 -10.43 -10.94 2.29
C GLY A 88 -10.91 -11.86 1.16
N SER A 89 -10.68 -11.52 -0.11
CA SER A 89 -11.20 -12.36 -1.21
C SER A 89 -10.50 -13.70 -1.35
N THR A 90 -9.16 -13.71 -1.25
CA THR A 90 -8.37 -14.95 -1.28
C THR A 90 -7.68 -15.19 0.05
N LEU A 91 -7.01 -14.16 0.59
CA LEU A 91 -6.37 -14.17 1.91
C LEU A 91 -6.71 -12.90 2.67
N SER A 92 -6.64 -12.94 4.01
CA SER A 92 -6.84 -11.79 4.89
C SER A 92 -5.52 -11.39 5.54
N LEU A 93 -4.68 -10.65 4.80
CA LEU A 93 -3.33 -10.29 5.23
C LEU A 93 -3.27 -8.93 5.94
N HIS A 94 -4.35 -8.15 5.83
CA HIS A 94 -4.54 -6.88 6.53
C HIS A 94 -4.84 -7.06 8.03
N SER A 95 -5.18 -8.27 8.47
CA SER A 95 -5.72 -8.56 9.79
C SER A 95 -4.86 -9.53 10.61
N SER A 96 -3.55 -9.63 10.32
CA SER A 96 -2.71 -10.59 11.05
C SER A 96 -2.64 -10.23 12.54
N SER A 97 -3.30 -11.03 13.36
CA SER A 97 -2.99 -11.14 14.79
C SER A 97 -1.53 -11.56 14.90
N SER A 98 -0.71 -10.75 15.56
CA SER A 98 0.65 -11.12 15.94
C SER A 98 0.61 -12.23 17.00
N GLU A 99 0.23 -13.46 16.62
CA GLU A 99 0.82 -14.63 17.25
C GLU A 99 2.16 -14.84 16.56
N ALA A 100 3.16 -14.18 17.14
CA ALA A 100 4.56 -14.32 16.76
C ALA A 100 4.92 -15.81 16.72
N CYS A 101 5.55 -16.22 15.61
CA CYS A 101 6.24 -17.50 15.55
C CYS A 101 7.54 -17.44 16.36
#